data_AF-A0A813JJ01-F1
#
_entry.id   AF-A0A813JJ01-F1
#
_cell.length_a   1.000
_cell.length_b   1.000
_cell.length_c   1.000
_cell.angle_alpha   90.00
_cell.angle_beta   90.00
_cell.angle_gamma   90.00
#
_symmetry.space_group_name_H-M   'P 1'
#
loop_
_entity.id
_entity.type
_entity.pdbx_description
1 polymer ?
#
loop_
_entity_poly.entity_id
_entity_poly.type
_entity_poly.pdbx_seq_one_letter_code
_entity_poly.pdbx_strand_id
1 'polypeptide(L)'
;MPSDSIGRRISDPALPPSRGAHQQRARSRSRDPSRSQPNRHLCRQKPESHRRERSDEVHDSDDDGWEGPCAMCGLQACCKFGRELCYCSDGCYRDASRGCEALEWEPSEAEGWLQGEGLGRWRRQLASFLASGRVLMTRLTEGSLRRAGVPRPRAKEVMVDVELLRRGAWAAPEPPRYQLPLAIVEELGQQVARQSWEPLLRDPTCRSFAALCKRAVPQELAWQWFHTLRSQLPWQDPSDANYQADGKTIPRRTIFTVQPGCGCVYKYSGVKVAPFPEPSFVADIRRRCVELAGLSDQ
;
A
#
# COMPACT_ATOMS: atom_id res chain seq x y z
N MET A 1 -13.31 -21.27 -71.94
CA MET A 1 -11.90 -21.23 -71.51
C MET A 1 -11.89 -21.49 -70.01
N PRO A 2 -11.43 -22.66 -69.56
CA PRO A 2 -11.54 -23.08 -68.16
C PRO A 2 -10.51 -22.34 -67.29
N SER A 3 -10.95 -21.95 -66.11
CA SER A 3 -10.15 -21.28 -65.09
C SER A 3 -9.59 -22.34 -64.15
N ASP A 4 -8.32 -22.67 -64.29
CA ASP A 4 -7.63 -23.64 -63.45
C ASP A 4 -7.46 -23.13 -62.01
N SER A 5 -8.17 -23.79 -61.10
CA SER A 5 -8.06 -23.64 -59.65
C SER A 5 -6.82 -24.35 -59.12
N ILE A 6 -5.76 -23.60 -58.79
CA ILE A 6 -4.57 -24.11 -58.11
C ILE A 6 -4.82 -24.13 -56.59
N GLY A 7 -5.26 -25.28 -56.09
CA GLY A 7 -5.28 -25.57 -54.66
C GLY A 7 -3.89 -25.98 -54.17
N ARG A 8 -3.19 -25.11 -53.43
CA ARG A 8 -1.99 -25.48 -52.67
C ARG A 8 -2.40 -26.08 -51.33
N ARG A 9 -2.21 -27.40 -51.18
CA ARG A 9 -2.21 -28.07 -49.88
C ARG A 9 -0.95 -27.64 -49.12
N ILE A 10 -1.15 -26.98 -47.98
CA ILE A 10 -0.10 -26.80 -46.97
C ILE A 10 -0.10 -28.09 -46.14
N SER A 11 0.99 -28.84 -46.21
CA SER A 11 1.22 -30.03 -45.39
C SER A 11 1.72 -29.58 -44.02
N ASP A 12 0.99 -29.94 -42.97
CA ASP A 12 1.41 -29.73 -41.58
C ASP A 12 2.66 -30.59 -41.25
N PRO A 13 3.68 -30.03 -40.58
CA PRO A 13 4.82 -30.81 -40.13
C PRO A 13 4.44 -31.70 -38.93
N ALA A 14 4.75 -32.98 -39.06
CA ALA A 14 4.55 -34.01 -38.04
C ALA A 14 5.27 -33.67 -36.72
N LEU A 15 4.54 -33.74 -35.62
CA LEU A 15 5.08 -33.64 -34.26
C LEU A 15 5.95 -34.88 -33.93
N PRO A 16 7.12 -34.70 -33.28
CA PRO A 16 7.93 -35.82 -32.83
C PRO A 16 7.30 -36.55 -31.64
N PRO A 17 7.55 -37.87 -31.49
CA PRO A 17 6.95 -38.69 -30.44
C PRO A 17 7.47 -38.32 -29.04
N SER A 18 6.52 -38.18 -28.11
CA SER A 18 6.75 -37.95 -26.68
C SER A 18 7.55 -39.10 -26.06
N ARG A 19 8.78 -38.81 -25.64
CA ARG A 19 9.62 -39.73 -24.85
C ARG A 19 9.18 -39.74 -23.38
N GLY A 20 8.77 -40.92 -22.93
CA GLY A 20 9.22 -41.54 -21.67
C GLY A 20 8.82 -40.87 -20.36
N ALA A 21 7.75 -41.39 -19.76
CA ALA A 21 7.41 -41.18 -18.36
C ALA A 21 8.53 -41.68 -17.43
N HIS A 22 9.18 -40.75 -16.72
CA HIS A 22 10.08 -41.07 -15.62
C HIS A 22 9.25 -41.28 -14.34
N GLN A 23 9.14 -42.54 -13.92
CA GLN A 23 8.61 -42.93 -12.61
C GLN A 23 9.49 -42.34 -11.51
N GLN A 24 8.96 -41.38 -10.75
CA GLN A 24 9.55 -40.95 -9.48
C GLN A 24 8.99 -41.82 -8.35
N ARG A 25 9.90 -42.53 -7.68
CA ARG A 25 9.64 -43.30 -6.46
C ARG A 25 9.18 -42.37 -5.33
N ALA A 26 7.94 -42.52 -4.90
CA ALA A 26 7.43 -41.94 -3.67
C ALA A 26 8.12 -42.60 -2.45
N ARG A 27 8.86 -41.80 -1.67
CA ARG A 27 9.30 -42.18 -0.32
C ARG A 27 8.22 -41.76 0.66
N SER A 28 7.42 -42.72 1.10
CA SER A 28 6.51 -42.62 2.23
C SER A 28 7.28 -42.40 3.52
N ARG A 29 7.21 -41.19 4.10
CA ARG A 29 7.53 -40.94 5.50
C ARG A 29 6.22 -40.90 6.28
N SER A 30 6.02 -41.90 7.13
CA SER A 30 4.98 -41.95 8.14
C SER A 30 5.10 -40.74 9.07
N ARG A 31 3.99 -40.01 9.26
CA ARG A 31 3.84 -39.04 10.34
C ARG A 31 2.85 -39.60 11.35
N ASP A 32 3.36 -39.70 12.56
CA ASP A 32 2.74 -40.16 13.79
C ASP A 32 1.64 -39.15 14.24
N PRO A 33 0.37 -39.56 14.41
CA PRO A 33 -0.69 -38.67 14.87
C PRO A 33 -0.96 -38.90 16.36
N SER A 34 -0.13 -38.33 17.24
CA SER A 34 -0.45 -38.29 18.67
C SER A 34 0.21 -37.10 19.38
N ARG A 35 -0.51 -35.95 19.42
CA ARG A 35 -0.52 -35.07 20.60
C ARG A 35 -1.55 -33.95 20.45
N SER A 36 -2.76 -34.23 20.93
CA SER A 36 -3.66 -33.25 21.47
C SER A 36 -3.23 -32.93 22.91
N GLN A 37 -3.06 -31.65 23.24
CA GLN A 37 -3.79 -30.95 24.32
C GLN A 37 -3.20 -29.54 24.59
N PRO A 38 -4.04 -28.60 25.08
CA PRO A 38 -3.75 -27.18 25.14
C PRO A 38 -3.10 -26.81 26.48
N ASN A 39 -2.08 -25.96 26.47
CA ASN A 39 -1.58 -25.36 27.71
C ASN A 39 -1.78 -23.85 27.70
N ARG A 40 -2.81 -23.44 28.44
CA ARG A 40 -3.03 -22.08 28.93
C ARG A 40 -1.90 -21.75 29.91
N HIS A 41 -1.09 -20.75 29.60
CA HIS A 41 -0.21 -20.13 30.59
C HIS A 41 -0.36 -18.61 30.62
N LEU A 42 -1.05 -18.18 31.69
CA LEU A 42 -0.61 -17.20 32.68
C LEU A 42 -0.11 -15.85 32.13
N CYS A 43 -1.05 -14.90 32.06
CA CYS A 43 -0.76 -13.48 32.04
C CYS A 43 -0.15 -13.10 33.40
N ARG A 44 1.14 -12.73 33.37
CA ARG A 44 1.92 -12.31 34.54
C ARG A 44 1.56 -10.86 34.85
N GLN A 45 0.92 -10.64 36.00
CA GLN A 45 0.67 -9.30 36.55
C GLN A 45 2.01 -8.57 36.74
N LYS A 46 2.09 -7.33 36.26
CA LYS A 46 3.20 -6.41 36.58
C LYS A 46 2.91 -5.72 37.91
N PRO A 47 3.93 -5.53 38.77
CA PRO A 47 3.77 -4.79 40.02
C PRO A 47 3.60 -3.29 39.75
N GLU A 48 2.64 -2.71 40.47
CA GLU A 48 2.44 -1.27 40.62
C GLU A 48 3.66 -0.64 41.30
N SER A 49 4.24 0.40 40.70
CA SER A 49 5.25 1.23 41.35
C SER A 49 4.77 2.67 41.45
N HIS A 50 4.42 3.03 42.68
CA HIS A 50 4.39 4.36 43.31
C HIS A 50 4.16 5.57 42.40
N ARG A 51 2.90 5.99 42.32
CA ARG A 51 2.50 7.35 41.93
C ARG A 51 2.55 8.24 43.18
N ARG A 52 3.34 9.32 43.12
CA ARG A 52 3.36 10.38 44.13
C ARG A 52 2.01 11.07 44.17
N GLU A 53 1.46 11.17 45.38
CA GLU A 53 0.32 12.01 45.74
C GLU A 53 0.63 13.47 45.38
N ARG A 54 -0.29 14.09 44.63
CA ARG A 54 -0.40 15.54 44.51
C ARG A 54 -1.86 15.87 44.77
N SER A 55 -2.05 16.69 45.79
CA SER A 55 -3.30 17.05 46.42
C SER A 55 -4.28 17.71 45.46
N ASP A 56 -5.53 17.23 45.53
CA ASP A 56 -6.81 17.92 45.46
C ASP A 56 -6.88 19.28 44.76
N GLU A 57 -7.52 19.31 43.59
CA GLU A 57 -8.52 20.31 43.23
C GLU A 57 -9.41 19.78 42.09
N VAL A 58 -10.71 20.05 42.21
CA VAL A 58 -11.87 19.42 41.57
C VAL A 58 -11.91 19.58 40.05
N HIS A 59 -12.17 18.49 39.32
CA HIS A 59 -12.84 18.52 38.01
C HIS A 59 -13.65 17.25 37.76
N ASP A 60 -14.92 17.46 37.41
CA ASP A 60 -15.89 16.44 37.00
C ASP A 60 -15.26 15.43 36.04
N SER A 61 -15.27 14.16 36.42
CA SER A 61 -15.02 13.06 35.50
C SER A 61 -16.30 12.25 35.34
N ASP A 62 -17.00 12.55 34.25
CA ASP A 62 -17.89 11.62 33.56
C ASP A 62 -17.07 10.36 33.20
N ASP A 63 -16.98 9.44 34.15
CA ASP A 63 -16.39 8.12 33.96
C ASP A 63 -17.45 7.21 33.33
N ASP A 64 -17.80 7.51 32.07
CA ASP A 64 -18.58 6.61 31.23
C ASP A 64 -17.65 5.51 30.71
N GLY A 65 -17.39 4.54 31.59
CA GLY A 65 -16.83 3.24 31.24
C GLY A 65 -17.73 2.52 30.25
N TRP A 66 -17.63 2.89 28.97
CA TRP A 66 -18.43 2.29 27.90
C TRP A 66 -17.84 0.95 27.46
N GLU A 67 -18.39 -0.15 27.97
CA GLU A 67 -18.11 -1.53 27.53
C GLU A 67 -19.18 -2.07 26.56
N GLY A 68 -19.72 -1.22 25.67
CA GLY A 68 -20.68 -1.60 24.63
C GLY A 68 -20.10 -1.55 23.20
N PRO A 69 -20.66 -2.32 22.23
CA PRO A 69 -20.33 -2.14 20.81
C PRO A 69 -20.62 -0.70 20.36
N CYS A 70 -19.85 -0.19 19.41
CA CYS A 70 -20.03 1.16 18.88
C CYS A 70 -21.45 1.32 18.32
N ALA A 71 -22.23 2.28 18.83
CA ALA A 71 -23.61 2.52 18.41
C ALA A 71 -23.76 2.87 16.91
N MET A 72 -22.70 3.37 16.29
CA MET A 72 -22.70 3.78 14.87
C MET A 72 -22.32 2.65 13.90
N CYS A 73 -21.43 1.73 14.28
CA CYS A 73 -20.95 0.68 13.37
C CYS A 73 -21.22 -0.76 13.82
N GLY A 74 -21.74 -0.98 15.04
CA GLY A 74 -22.14 -2.29 15.54
C GLY A 74 -20.99 -3.29 15.79
N LEU A 75 -19.73 -2.89 15.60
CA LEU A 75 -18.57 -3.75 15.81
C LEU A 75 -18.21 -3.87 17.30
N GLN A 76 -17.98 -5.11 17.75
CA GLN A 76 -17.56 -5.46 19.12
C GLN A 76 -16.13 -4.96 19.38
N ALA A 77 -15.94 -4.28 20.50
CA ALA A 77 -14.81 -3.41 20.81
C ALA A 77 -13.40 -4.02 20.65
N CYS A 78 -12.48 -3.23 20.09
CA CYS A 78 -11.15 -2.92 20.65
C CYS A 78 -10.55 -1.74 19.87
N CYS A 79 -10.02 -0.70 20.53
CA CYS A 79 -8.62 -0.78 20.92
C CYS A 79 -8.21 0.30 21.93
N LYS A 80 -7.64 -0.16 23.05
CA LYS A 80 -6.56 0.55 23.76
C LYS A 80 -5.21 0.43 23.01
N PHE A 81 -4.85 -0.67 22.32
CA PHE A 81 -3.62 -0.73 21.47
C PHE A 81 -3.53 -1.74 20.27
N GLY A 82 -4.60 -2.28 19.65
CA GLY A 82 -4.49 -3.14 18.44
C GLY A 82 -5.52 -2.81 17.34
N ARG A 83 -5.12 -2.07 16.30
CA ARG A 83 -6.01 -1.27 15.43
C ARG A 83 -6.30 -1.87 14.04
N GLU A 84 -7.59 -2.07 13.74
CA GLU A 84 -8.23 -1.58 12.51
C GLU A 84 -8.99 -0.30 12.89
N LEU A 85 -8.82 0.79 12.13
CA LEU A 85 -9.37 2.10 12.47
C LEU A 85 -10.86 2.17 12.13
N CYS A 86 -11.71 1.74 13.04
CA CYS A 86 -13.12 2.17 13.05
C CYS A 86 -13.21 3.45 13.88
N TYR A 87 -13.62 4.56 13.27
CA TYR A 87 -13.91 5.82 13.97
C TYR A 87 -15.13 5.61 14.88
N CYS A 88 -14.90 5.20 16.12
CA CYS A 88 -15.96 4.78 17.05
C CYS A 88 -16.62 5.94 17.82
N SER A 89 -16.14 7.17 17.66
CA SER A 89 -16.72 8.36 18.27
C SER A 89 -16.35 9.63 17.50
N ASP A 90 -17.12 10.68 17.74
CA ASP A 90 -16.87 12.04 17.25
C ASP A 90 -15.50 12.57 17.74
N GLY A 91 -15.09 12.19 18.95
CA GLY A 91 -13.76 12.47 19.50
C GLY A 91 -12.65 11.80 18.70
N CYS A 92 -12.78 10.51 18.38
CA CYS A 92 -11.80 9.80 17.54
C CYS A 92 -11.74 10.35 16.10
N TYR A 93 -12.86 10.81 15.55
CA TYR A 93 -12.89 11.47 14.24
C TYR A 93 -12.22 12.84 14.28
N ARG A 94 -12.46 13.66 15.32
CA ARG A 94 -11.78 14.95 15.50
C ARG A 94 -10.29 14.77 15.72
N ASP A 95 -9.88 13.81 16.54
CA ASP A 95 -8.46 13.50 16.76
C ASP A 95 -7.77 12.99 15.49
N ALA A 96 -8.49 12.26 14.63
CA ALA A 96 -7.98 11.91 13.31
C ALA A 96 -7.92 13.13 12.37
N SER A 97 -8.94 13.98 12.40
CA SER A 97 -9.02 15.19 11.56
C SER A 97 -7.97 16.24 11.96
N ARG A 98 -7.54 16.27 13.24
CA ARG A 98 -6.42 17.08 13.71
C ARG A 98 -5.13 16.84 12.94
N GLY A 99 -4.92 15.65 12.43
CA GLY A 99 -3.79 15.36 11.55
C GLY A 99 -3.89 16.09 10.20
N CYS A 100 -5.09 16.20 9.64
CA CYS A 100 -5.33 16.99 8.42
C CYS A 100 -5.12 18.47 8.67
N GLU A 101 -5.69 19.02 9.75
CA GLU A 101 -5.44 20.39 10.18
C GLU A 101 -3.94 20.64 10.38
N ALA A 102 -3.24 19.66 10.98
CA ALA A 102 -1.80 19.74 11.20
C ALA A 102 -0.95 19.73 9.92
N LEU A 103 -1.47 19.26 8.77
CA LEU A 103 -0.78 19.42 7.48
C LEU A 103 -0.89 20.86 6.96
N GLU A 104 -1.98 21.53 7.29
CA GLU A 104 -2.32 22.88 6.86
C GLU A 104 -1.84 23.95 7.86
N TRP A 105 -1.29 23.56 9.01
CA TRP A 105 -0.76 24.49 9.99
C TRP A 105 0.19 25.51 9.38
N GLU A 106 -0.08 26.76 9.71
CA GLU A 106 0.81 27.87 9.48
C GLU A 106 2.05 27.75 10.38
N PRO A 107 3.17 28.44 10.05
CA PRO A 107 4.39 28.40 10.85
C PRO A 107 4.17 28.62 12.36
N SER A 108 3.28 29.53 12.73
CA SER A 108 2.95 29.84 14.12
C SER A 108 2.24 28.70 14.86
N GLU A 109 1.40 27.92 14.16
CA GLU A 109 0.66 26.80 14.74
C GLU A 109 1.58 25.60 14.94
N ALA A 110 2.40 25.28 13.93
CA ALA A 110 3.45 24.27 14.04
C ALA A 110 4.43 24.60 15.18
N GLU A 111 4.76 25.88 15.33
CA GLU A 111 5.59 26.35 16.44
C GLU A 111 4.90 26.21 17.79
N GLY A 112 3.64 26.64 17.89
CA GLY A 112 2.83 26.48 19.09
C GLY A 112 2.75 25.03 19.54
N TRP A 113 2.57 24.10 18.59
CA TRP A 113 2.59 22.66 18.87
C TRP A 113 3.94 22.18 19.40
N LEU A 114 5.07 22.54 18.77
CA LEU A 114 6.40 22.18 19.30
C LEU A 114 6.65 22.76 20.69
N GLN A 115 6.17 23.97 20.97
CA GLN A 115 6.26 24.56 22.30
C GLN A 115 5.45 23.77 23.33
N GLY A 116 4.22 23.37 22.97
CA GLY A 116 3.38 22.48 23.78
C GLY A 116 4.05 21.14 24.07
N GLU A 117 4.80 20.60 23.09
CA GLU A 117 5.66 19.42 23.24
C GLU A 117 6.99 19.72 23.99
N GLY A 118 7.09 20.82 24.72
CA GLY A 118 8.28 21.15 25.50
C GLY A 118 9.55 21.33 24.67
N LEU A 119 9.42 21.53 23.34
CA LEU A 119 10.55 21.73 22.43
C LEU A 119 10.91 23.21 22.21
N GLY A 120 10.28 24.14 22.95
CA GLY A 120 10.50 25.59 22.80
C GLY A 120 11.97 26.02 22.90
N ARG A 121 12.78 25.36 23.75
CA ARG A 121 14.21 25.68 23.89
C ARG A 121 15.06 25.36 22.65
N TRP A 122 14.55 24.53 21.73
CA TRP A 122 15.22 24.17 20.47
C TRP A 122 14.59 24.82 19.24
N ARG A 123 13.70 25.80 19.43
CA ARG A 123 12.98 26.49 18.35
C ARG A 123 13.91 26.97 17.24
N ARG A 124 15.05 27.60 17.59
CA ARG A 124 16.00 28.13 16.60
C ARG A 124 16.62 27.01 15.74
N GLN A 125 16.95 25.89 16.35
CA GLN A 125 17.53 24.72 15.67
C GLN A 125 16.49 23.97 14.83
N LEU A 126 15.21 24.09 15.18
CA LEU A 126 14.09 23.45 14.48
C LEU A 126 13.35 24.40 13.52
N ALA A 127 13.80 25.64 13.35
CA ALA A 127 13.11 26.67 12.55
C ALA A 127 12.84 26.23 11.11
N SER A 128 13.75 25.46 10.50
CA SER A 128 13.55 24.91 9.15
C SER A 128 12.41 23.88 9.06
N PHE A 129 12.05 23.25 10.17
CA PHE A 129 10.91 22.33 10.27
C PHE A 129 9.60 23.05 10.63
N LEU A 130 9.69 24.28 11.12
CA LEU A 130 8.56 25.13 11.51
C LEU A 130 8.04 25.99 10.35
N ALA A 131 8.49 25.75 9.12
CA ALA A 131 8.05 26.51 7.96
C ALA A 131 6.59 26.20 7.55
N SER A 132 6.04 25.07 7.97
CA SER A 132 4.61 24.72 7.85
C SER A 132 4.35 23.37 8.54
N GLY A 133 3.08 23.11 8.82
CA GLY A 133 2.57 21.80 9.21
C GLY A 133 3.07 20.68 8.29
N ARG A 134 2.91 20.84 6.97
CA ARG A 134 3.42 19.88 5.96
C ARG A 134 4.91 19.57 6.13
N VAL A 135 5.75 20.57 6.38
CA VAL A 135 7.20 20.36 6.55
C VAL A 135 7.49 19.59 7.84
N LEU A 136 6.85 19.95 8.95
CA LEU A 136 6.93 19.23 10.22
C LEU A 136 6.52 17.75 10.03
N MET A 137 5.39 17.54 9.39
CA MET A 137 4.80 16.22 9.17
C MET A 137 5.57 15.36 8.18
N THR A 138 6.30 15.92 7.21
CA THR A 138 7.00 15.09 6.19
C THR A 138 8.49 14.97 6.41
N ARG A 139 9.13 15.96 7.06
CA ARG A 139 10.60 16.05 7.14
C ARG A 139 11.16 15.88 8.54
N LEU A 140 10.34 16.05 9.60
CA LEU A 140 10.81 15.84 10.96
C LEU A 140 11.02 14.34 11.21
N THR A 141 12.22 14.02 11.72
CA THR A 141 12.68 12.68 12.08
C THR A 141 13.33 12.68 13.47
N GLU A 142 13.44 11.51 14.10
CA GLU A 142 14.24 11.37 15.34
C GLU A 142 15.67 11.91 15.13
N GLY A 143 16.27 11.64 13.96
CA GLY A 143 17.61 12.10 13.61
C GLY A 143 17.74 13.62 13.56
N SER A 144 16.75 14.34 13.01
CA SER A 144 16.76 15.81 13.01
C SER A 144 16.61 16.39 14.41
N LEU A 145 15.73 15.83 15.25
CA LEU A 145 15.56 16.26 16.64
C LEU A 145 16.88 16.08 17.42
N ARG A 146 17.53 14.92 17.24
CA ARG A 146 18.83 14.64 17.87
C ARG A 146 19.93 15.59 17.39
N ARG A 147 19.99 15.91 16.09
CA ARG A 147 20.93 16.90 15.55
C ARG A 147 20.68 18.31 16.09
N ALA A 148 19.42 18.65 16.39
CA ALA A 148 19.07 19.89 17.06
C ALA A 148 19.44 19.92 18.55
N GLY A 149 19.89 18.79 19.13
CA GLY A 149 20.27 18.69 20.53
C GLY A 149 19.16 18.17 21.45
N VAL A 150 18.09 17.60 20.92
CA VAL A 150 17.02 16.97 21.71
C VAL A 150 17.49 15.61 22.24
N PRO A 151 17.41 15.33 23.57
CA PRO A 151 17.73 14.04 24.15
C PRO A 151 16.95 12.90 23.48
N ARG A 152 17.61 11.75 23.30
CA ARG A 152 17.02 10.60 22.60
C ARG A 152 15.65 10.15 23.18
N PRO A 153 15.43 10.06 24.51
CA PRO A 153 14.12 9.70 25.04
C PRO A 153 13.02 10.67 24.61
N ARG A 154 13.28 11.99 24.74
CA ARG A 154 12.32 13.02 24.33
C ARG A 154 12.09 13.04 22.81
N ALA A 155 13.15 12.84 22.03
CA ALA A 155 13.02 12.78 20.57
C ALA A 155 12.12 11.61 20.13
N LYS A 156 12.16 10.47 20.83
CA LYS A 156 11.26 9.34 20.56
C LYS A 156 9.82 9.64 20.93
N GLU A 157 9.59 10.25 22.10
CA GLU A 157 8.24 10.66 22.53
C GLU A 157 7.62 11.60 21.49
N VAL A 158 8.31 12.68 21.12
CA VAL A 158 7.81 13.63 20.12
C VAL A 158 7.55 12.95 18.78
N MET A 159 8.39 11.99 18.36
CA MET A 159 8.11 11.25 17.12
C MET A 159 6.86 10.38 17.24
N VAL A 160 6.51 9.85 18.41
CA VAL A 160 5.23 9.15 18.61
C VAL A 160 4.07 10.12 18.40
N ASP A 161 4.16 11.34 18.92
CA ASP A 161 3.11 12.35 18.77
C ASP A 161 2.98 12.85 17.32
N VAL A 162 4.11 13.04 16.63
CA VAL A 162 4.12 13.31 15.18
C VAL A 162 3.49 12.15 14.40
N GLU A 163 3.79 10.89 14.76
CA GLU A 163 3.15 9.73 14.11
C GLU A 163 1.65 9.65 14.41
N LEU A 164 1.18 10.11 15.57
CA LEU A 164 -0.24 10.22 15.85
C LEU A 164 -0.91 11.27 14.97
N LEU A 165 -0.30 12.44 14.83
CA LEU A 165 -0.75 13.47 13.88
C LEU A 165 -0.72 12.93 12.43
N ARG A 166 0.32 12.18 12.05
CA ARG A 166 0.47 11.63 10.69
C ARG A 166 -0.62 10.61 10.42
N ARG A 167 -0.89 9.75 11.40
CA ARG A 167 -1.99 8.80 11.33
C ARG A 167 -3.32 9.51 11.20
N GLY A 168 -3.56 10.62 11.90
CA GLY A 168 -4.75 11.42 11.67
C GLY A 168 -4.84 11.90 10.22
N ALA A 169 -3.75 12.48 9.72
CA ALA A 169 -3.67 13.03 8.38
C ALA A 169 -3.80 11.98 7.26
N TRP A 170 -3.22 10.80 7.49
CA TRP A 170 -3.14 9.72 6.51
C TRP A 170 -4.30 8.73 6.62
N ALA A 171 -4.93 8.65 7.80
CA ALA A 171 -6.15 7.87 7.99
C ALA A 171 -7.39 8.68 7.70
N ALA A 172 -7.30 10.02 7.69
CA ALA A 172 -8.42 10.86 7.31
C ALA A 172 -9.06 10.31 6.04
N PRO A 173 -10.36 10.00 6.09
CA PRO A 173 -11.03 9.42 4.95
C PRO A 173 -10.87 10.37 3.78
N GLU A 174 -10.48 9.83 2.62
CA GLU A 174 -10.51 10.57 1.37
C GLU A 174 -11.89 11.24 1.23
N PRO A 175 -11.96 12.53 0.84
CA PRO A 175 -13.23 13.21 0.69
C PRO A 175 -14.15 12.40 -0.23
N PRO A 176 -15.45 12.28 0.11
CA PRO A 176 -16.38 11.52 -0.68
C PRO A 176 -16.49 12.12 -2.09
N ARG A 177 -16.88 11.29 -3.05
CA ARG A 177 -16.89 11.64 -4.48
C ARG A 177 -17.74 12.88 -4.80
N TYR A 178 -18.79 13.16 -4.03
CA TYR A 178 -19.62 14.36 -4.24
C TYR A 178 -18.92 15.66 -3.81
N GLN A 179 -17.90 15.59 -2.94
CA GLN A 179 -17.06 16.74 -2.58
C GLN A 179 -15.86 16.86 -3.53
N LEU A 180 -15.23 15.72 -3.85
CA LEU A 180 -14.13 15.66 -4.80
C LEU A 180 -14.43 14.66 -5.92
N PRO A 181 -15.00 15.13 -7.05
CA PRO A 181 -15.35 14.28 -8.17
C PRO A 181 -14.16 13.51 -8.71
N LEU A 182 -14.33 12.20 -8.86
CA LEU A 182 -13.36 11.29 -9.47
C LEU A 182 -14.01 10.63 -10.70
N ALA A 183 -13.31 10.65 -11.83
CA ALA A 183 -13.70 9.86 -12.99
C ALA A 183 -13.38 8.39 -12.73
N ILE A 184 -14.35 7.51 -12.95
CA ILE A 184 -14.18 6.07 -12.73
C ILE A 184 -14.18 5.34 -14.07
N VAL A 185 -13.32 4.33 -14.20
CA VAL A 185 -13.12 3.56 -15.45
C VAL A 185 -14.43 2.97 -15.96
N GLU A 186 -15.34 2.61 -15.09
CA GLU A 186 -16.67 2.14 -15.49
C GLU A 186 -17.44 3.19 -16.30
N GLU A 187 -17.47 4.43 -15.86
CA GLU A 187 -18.19 5.53 -16.53
C GLU A 187 -17.46 5.95 -17.82
N LEU A 188 -16.13 6.02 -17.79
CA LEU A 188 -15.32 6.36 -18.95
C LEU A 188 -15.36 5.26 -20.02
N GLY A 189 -15.22 4.01 -19.61
CA GLY A 189 -15.20 2.85 -20.50
C GLY A 189 -16.53 2.62 -21.22
N GLN A 190 -17.66 2.94 -20.56
CA GLN A 190 -18.99 2.93 -21.20
C GLN A 190 -19.08 3.92 -22.36
N GLN A 191 -18.43 5.08 -22.24
CA GLN A 191 -18.46 6.12 -23.27
C GLN A 191 -17.55 5.78 -24.46
N VAL A 192 -16.37 5.23 -24.21
CA VAL A 192 -15.31 5.12 -25.23
C VAL A 192 -15.26 3.74 -25.89
N ALA A 193 -15.34 2.66 -25.14
CA ALA A 193 -14.98 1.33 -25.63
C ALA A 193 -16.19 0.48 -26.08
N ARG A 194 -17.43 0.93 -25.85
CA ARG A 194 -18.66 0.09 -25.93
C ARG A 194 -18.51 -1.23 -25.16
N GLN A 195 -17.62 -1.26 -24.18
CA GLN A 195 -17.35 -2.44 -23.37
C GLN A 195 -18.21 -2.42 -22.11
N SER A 196 -18.74 -3.59 -21.76
CA SER A 196 -19.50 -3.78 -20.54
C SER A 196 -18.54 -3.95 -19.36
N TRP A 197 -18.17 -2.83 -18.72
CA TRP A 197 -17.52 -2.84 -17.43
C TRP A 197 -18.56 -3.21 -16.35
N GLU A 198 -18.29 -4.28 -15.61
CA GLU A 198 -19.11 -4.75 -14.50
C GLU A 198 -18.58 -4.15 -13.19
N PRO A 199 -19.39 -3.38 -12.43
CA PRO A 199 -18.94 -2.83 -11.15
C PRO A 199 -18.79 -3.96 -10.13
N LEU A 200 -17.60 -4.05 -9.51
CA LEU A 200 -17.32 -4.97 -8.41
C LEU A 200 -17.38 -4.29 -7.05
N LEU A 201 -16.97 -3.02 -7.00
CA LEU A 201 -16.98 -2.19 -5.80
C LEU A 201 -17.38 -0.76 -6.18
N ARG A 202 -18.37 -0.21 -5.48
CA ARG A 202 -18.79 1.19 -5.60
C ARG A 202 -19.02 1.77 -4.21
N ASP A 203 -18.01 2.41 -3.66
CA ASP A 203 -18.09 3.15 -2.41
C ASP A 203 -17.76 4.62 -2.66
N PRO A 204 -18.77 5.47 -2.98
CA PRO A 204 -18.55 6.89 -3.20
C PRO A 204 -18.19 7.65 -1.93
N THR A 205 -18.41 7.08 -0.74
CA THR A 205 -18.08 7.70 0.54
C THR A 205 -16.58 7.58 0.81
N CYS A 206 -16.02 6.38 0.63
CA CYS A 206 -14.58 6.13 0.77
C CYS A 206 -13.78 6.37 -0.53
N ARG A 207 -14.47 6.83 -1.58
CA ARG A 207 -13.93 7.05 -2.94
C ARG A 207 -13.21 5.80 -3.51
N SER A 208 -13.74 4.62 -3.20
CA SER A 208 -13.19 3.32 -3.58
C SER A 208 -14.05 2.65 -4.66
N PHE A 209 -13.44 2.37 -5.80
CA PHE A 209 -14.14 1.85 -6.98
C PHE A 209 -13.33 0.74 -7.64
N ALA A 210 -14.00 -0.33 -8.06
CA ALA A 210 -13.42 -1.38 -8.87
C ALA A 210 -14.43 -1.86 -9.91
N ALA A 211 -13.97 -2.10 -11.13
CA ALA A 211 -14.78 -2.62 -12.21
C ALA A 211 -14.00 -3.66 -13.03
N LEU A 212 -14.72 -4.60 -13.62
CA LEU A 212 -14.19 -5.70 -14.42
C LEU A 212 -14.73 -5.63 -15.84
N CYS A 213 -13.84 -5.53 -16.82
CA CYS A 213 -14.21 -5.79 -18.22
C CYS A 213 -13.83 -7.23 -18.60
N LYS A 214 -14.84 -8.11 -18.67
CA LYS A 214 -14.64 -9.49 -19.12
C LYS A 214 -14.26 -9.49 -20.60
N ARG A 215 -13.21 -10.22 -20.95
CA ARG A 215 -12.72 -10.36 -22.34
C ARG A 215 -12.36 -9.01 -22.99
N ALA A 216 -11.86 -8.05 -22.21
CA ALA A 216 -11.38 -6.76 -22.72
C ALA A 216 -10.32 -6.90 -23.83
N VAL A 217 -9.51 -7.95 -23.73
CA VAL A 217 -8.50 -8.34 -24.73
C VAL A 217 -8.91 -9.70 -25.30
N PRO A 218 -9.01 -9.84 -26.64
CA PRO A 218 -9.21 -11.14 -27.28
C PRO A 218 -8.16 -12.16 -26.84
N GLN A 219 -8.55 -13.41 -26.67
CA GLN A 219 -7.71 -14.45 -26.08
C GLN A 219 -6.42 -14.66 -26.89
N GLU A 220 -6.52 -14.64 -28.22
CA GLU A 220 -5.42 -14.80 -29.16
C GLU A 220 -4.40 -13.67 -29.02
N LEU A 221 -4.89 -12.43 -28.90
CA LEU A 221 -4.05 -11.24 -28.71
C LEU A 221 -3.36 -11.27 -27.34
N ALA A 222 -4.08 -11.69 -26.29
CA ALA A 222 -3.51 -11.84 -24.95
C ALA A 222 -2.36 -12.88 -24.94
N TRP A 223 -2.54 -14.02 -25.63
CA TRP A 223 -1.47 -15.01 -25.79
C TRP A 223 -0.30 -14.49 -26.62
N GLN A 224 -0.57 -13.74 -27.68
CA GLN A 224 0.48 -13.08 -28.47
C GLN A 224 1.30 -12.13 -27.59
N TRP A 225 0.64 -11.25 -26.82
CA TRP A 225 1.31 -10.35 -25.88
C TRP A 225 2.14 -11.11 -24.85
N PHE A 226 1.59 -12.18 -24.27
CA PHE A 226 2.32 -13.02 -23.33
C PHE A 226 3.59 -13.60 -23.94
N HIS A 227 3.52 -14.18 -25.15
CA HIS A 227 4.69 -14.74 -25.81
C HIS A 227 5.73 -13.68 -26.15
N THR A 228 5.31 -12.52 -26.63
CA THR A 228 6.19 -11.37 -26.92
C THR A 228 6.88 -10.87 -25.65
N LEU A 229 6.14 -10.57 -24.58
CA LEU A 229 6.68 -10.14 -23.29
C LEU A 229 7.68 -11.16 -22.73
N ARG A 230 7.33 -12.45 -22.78
CA ARG A 230 8.18 -13.53 -22.25
C ARG A 230 9.49 -13.68 -23.02
N SER A 231 9.46 -13.54 -24.34
CA SER A 231 10.61 -13.85 -25.21
C SER A 231 11.52 -12.66 -25.50
N GLN A 232 10.97 -11.44 -25.55
CA GLN A 232 11.71 -10.27 -26.00
C GLN A 232 12.22 -9.39 -24.85
N LEU A 233 11.62 -9.48 -23.66
CA LEU A 233 12.11 -8.72 -22.51
C LEU A 233 13.26 -9.47 -21.81
N PRO A 234 14.34 -8.77 -21.43
CA PRO A 234 15.43 -9.34 -20.66
C PRO A 234 15.03 -9.50 -19.19
N TRP A 235 14.20 -10.50 -18.91
CA TRP A 235 13.76 -10.83 -17.56
C TRP A 235 14.96 -11.12 -16.65
N GLN A 236 15.11 -10.35 -15.58
CA GLN A 236 16.23 -10.47 -14.64
C GLN A 236 15.78 -11.21 -13.39
N ASP A 237 16.62 -12.10 -12.88
CA ASP A 237 16.47 -12.61 -11.52
C ASP A 237 17.03 -11.53 -10.57
N PRO A 238 16.21 -10.86 -9.76
CA PRO A 238 16.70 -9.82 -8.86
C PRO A 238 17.57 -10.47 -7.78
N SER A 239 18.88 -10.54 -8.02
CA SER A 239 19.86 -10.97 -7.04
C SER A 239 20.31 -9.75 -6.23
N ASP A 240 19.69 -9.51 -5.09
CA ASP A 240 20.29 -8.65 -4.08
C ASP A 240 21.15 -9.51 -3.15
N ALA A 241 22.41 -9.13 -2.96
CA ALA A 241 23.33 -9.82 -2.05
C ALA A 241 22.74 -9.96 -0.64
N ASN A 242 21.91 -9.00 -0.20
CA ASN A 242 21.24 -9.05 1.08
C ASN A 242 20.15 -10.14 1.14
N TYR A 243 19.41 -10.35 0.05
CA TYR A 243 18.42 -11.42 -0.04
C TYR A 243 19.10 -12.79 -0.09
N GLN A 244 20.21 -12.89 -0.84
CA GLN A 244 20.99 -14.12 -0.94
C GLN A 244 21.69 -14.48 0.38
N ALA A 245 22.15 -13.50 1.16
CA ALA A 245 22.75 -13.71 2.48
C ALA A 245 21.77 -14.40 3.46
N ASP A 246 20.48 -14.10 3.34
CA ASP A 246 19.39 -14.70 4.11
C ASP A 246 18.95 -16.08 3.57
N GLY A 247 19.56 -16.57 2.50
CA GLY A 247 19.14 -17.79 1.80
C GLY A 247 17.77 -17.67 1.12
N LYS A 248 17.26 -16.45 0.94
CA LYS A 248 15.97 -16.18 0.32
C LYS A 248 16.16 -15.82 -1.14
N THR A 249 15.48 -16.54 -2.03
CA THR A 249 15.36 -16.15 -3.44
C THR A 249 14.01 -15.49 -3.67
N ILE A 250 13.99 -14.44 -4.49
CA ILE A 250 12.72 -13.85 -4.94
C ILE A 250 12.19 -14.78 -6.02
N PRO A 251 10.99 -15.39 -5.84
CA PRO A 251 10.50 -16.46 -6.72
C PRO A 251 9.98 -15.93 -8.07
N ARG A 252 10.42 -14.75 -8.51
CA ARG A 252 9.97 -14.11 -9.74
C ARG A 252 11.09 -13.36 -10.42
N ARG A 253 11.15 -13.49 -11.74
CA ARG A 253 11.92 -12.60 -12.59
C ARG A 253 11.21 -11.27 -12.72
N THR A 254 11.97 -10.19 -12.82
CA THR A 254 11.46 -8.83 -12.87
C THR A 254 12.18 -8.04 -13.95
N ILE A 255 11.46 -7.09 -14.54
CA ILE A 255 12.01 -6.05 -15.40
C ILE A 255 11.30 -4.73 -15.05
N PHE A 256 12.01 -3.62 -15.13
CA PHE A 256 11.45 -2.28 -14.91
C PHE A 256 11.62 -1.45 -16.19
N THR A 257 10.56 -1.41 -17.00
CA THR A 257 10.56 -0.63 -18.24
C THR A 257 10.32 0.85 -17.95
N VAL A 258 11.10 1.75 -18.56
CA VAL A 258 10.98 3.20 -18.38
C VAL A 258 11.00 3.93 -19.72
N GLN A 259 10.50 5.16 -19.76
CA GLN A 259 10.61 6.01 -20.95
C GLN A 259 12.09 6.15 -21.37
N PRO A 260 12.42 6.12 -22.68
CA PRO A 260 13.78 6.33 -23.15
C PRO A 260 14.43 7.59 -22.56
N GLY A 261 15.65 7.45 -22.03
CA GLY A 261 16.37 8.53 -21.34
C GLY A 261 16.12 8.62 -19.83
N CYS A 262 15.11 7.93 -19.29
CA CYS A 262 14.87 7.87 -17.86
C CYS A 262 15.87 6.94 -17.16
N GLY A 263 16.51 7.43 -16.09
CA GLY A 263 17.48 6.69 -15.28
C GLY A 263 16.93 6.19 -13.94
N CYS A 264 15.61 6.24 -13.73
CA CYS A 264 15.01 5.86 -12.46
C CYS A 264 15.23 4.38 -12.15
N VAL A 265 15.66 4.07 -10.93
CA VAL A 265 15.84 2.70 -10.44
C VAL A 265 14.64 2.32 -9.58
N TYR A 266 13.98 1.21 -9.90
CA TYR A 266 12.91 0.68 -9.07
C TYR A 266 13.50 0.05 -7.80
N LYS A 267 12.97 0.42 -6.64
CA LYS A 267 13.42 -0.08 -5.33
C LYS A 267 12.23 -0.63 -4.56
N TYR A 268 12.29 -1.90 -4.18
CA TYR A 268 11.24 -2.53 -3.37
C TYR A 268 11.84 -3.53 -2.41
N SER A 269 11.59 -3.36 -1.10
CA SER A 269 12.13 -4.23 -0.05
C SER A 269 13.64 -4.44 -0.14
N GLY A 270 14.41 -3.39 -0.44
CA GLY A 270 15.87 -3.44 -0.59
C GLY A 270 16.34 -3.84 -2.00
N VAL A 271 15.52 -4.57 -2.76
CA VAL A 271 15.82 -5.01 -4.13
C VAL A 271 15.87 -3.80 -5.06
N LYS A 272 16.91 -3.75 -5.90
CA LYS A 272 17.07 -2.74 -6.94
C LYS A 272 16.94 -3.38 -8.32
N VAL A 273 16.10 -2.82 -9.18
CA VAL A 273 15.96 -3.23 -10.58
C VAL A 273 16.34 -2.05 -11.46
N ALA A 274 17.34 -2.26 -12.33
CA ALA A 274 17.82 -1.24 -13.24
C ALA A 274 16.75 -0.88 -14.28
N PRO A 275 16.69 0.40 -14.71
CA PRO A 275 15.79 0.81 -15.80
C PRO A 275 16.14 0.08 -17.10
N PHE A 276 15.12 -0.37 -17.82
CA PHE A 276 15.22 -0.85 -19.19
C PHE A 276 14.37 0.06 -20.08
N PRO A 277 14.91 0.66 -21.16
CA PRO A 277 14.11 1.49 -22.06
C PRO A 277 12.88 0.72 -22.58
N GLU A 278 11.69 1.32 -22.47
CA GLU A 278 10.42 0.73 -22.90
C GLU A 278 10.48 0.42 -24.41
N PRO A 279 10.41 -0.86 -24.83
CA PRO A 279 10.37 -1.20 -26.24
C PRO A 279 9.00 -0.88 -26.82
N SER A 280 8.93 -0.62 -28.13
CA SER A 280 7.70 -0.19 -28.81
C SER A 280 6.51 -1.12 -28.58
N PHE A 281 6.73 -2.45 -28.56
CA PHE A 281 5.64 -3.40 -28.33
C PHE A 281 5.04 -3.31 -26.91
N VAL A 282 5.82 -2.90 -25.89
CA VAL A 282 5.29 -2.65 -24.54
C VAL A 282 4.49 -1.36 -24.54
N ALA A 283 4.99 -0.31 -25.21
CA ALA A 283 4.26 0.94 -25.38
C ALA A 283 2.93 0.72 -26.11
N ASP A 284 2.89 -0.16 -27.13
CA ASP A 284 1.67 -0.54 -27.85
C ASP A 284 0.67 -1.27 -26.96
N ILE A 285 1.13 -2.23 -26.13
CA ILE A 285 0.30 -2.91 -25.15
C ILE A 285 -0.28 -1.90 -24.16
N ARG A 286 0.56 -1.00 -23.62
CA ARG A 286 0.15 0.05 -22.67
C ARG A 286 -0.90 0.97 -23.29
N ARG A 287 -0.65 1.50 -24.49
CA ARG A 287 -1.60 2.34 -25.23
C ARG A 287 -2.93 1.63 -25.42
N ARG A 288 -2.90 0.34 -25.81
CA ARG A 288 -4.14 -0.44 -25.97
C ARG A 288 -4.90 -0.60 -24.66
N CYS A 289 -4.21 -0.83 -23.54
CA CYS A 289 -4.85 -0.90 -22.22
C CYS A 289 -5.47 0.46 -21.80
N VAL A 290 -4.81 1.57 -22.10
CA VAL A 290 -5.30 2.94 -21.86
C VAL A 290 -6.58 3.21 -22.67
N GLU A 291 -6.59 2.87 -23.96
CA GLU A 291 -7.78 2.95 -24.82
C GLU A 291 -8.95 2.10 -24.29
N LEU A 292 -8.67 0.86 -23.86
CA LEU A 292 -9.68 -0.05 -23.30
C LEU A 292 -10.30 0.51 -22.01
N ALA A 293 -9.52 1.25 -21.22
CA ALA A 293 -9.98 1.93 -20.02
C ALA A 293 -10.73 3.25 -20.31
N GLY A 294 -10.84 3.66 -21.57
CA GLY A 294 -11.46 4.94 -21.96
C GLY A 294 -10.63 6.16 -21.56
N LEU A 295 -9.33 5.98 -21.38
CA LEU A 295 -8.39 7.05 -21.07
C LEU A 295 -7.70 7.52 -22.36
N SER A 296 -7.36 8.81 -22.42
CA SER A 296 -6.45 9.34 -23.43
C SER A 296 -5.03 9.36 -22.87
N ASP A 297 -4.03 8.95 -23.65
CA ASP A 297 -2.62 9.24 -23.32
C ASP A 297 -2.49 10.77 -23.18
N GLN A 298 -2.17 11.24 -21.97
CA GLN A 298 -1.84 12.65 -21.68
C GLN A 298 -0.35 12.90 -21.94
#